data_AF-A6KJX2-F1
#
_entry.id   AF-A6KJX2-F1
#
_cell.length_a   1.000
_cell.length_b   1.000
_cell.length_c   1.000
_cell.angle_alpha   90.00
_cell.angle_beta   90.00
_cell.angle_gamma   90.00
#
_symmetry.space_group_name_H-M   'P 1'
#
loop_
_entity.id
_entity.type
_entity.pdbx_description
1 polymer ?
#
loop_
_entity_poly.entity_id
_entity_poly.type
_entity_poly.pdbx_seq_one_letter_code
_entity_poly.pdbx_strand_id
1 'polypeptide(L)'
;MHVGATGANLYLDFFYSSLVEFPAAFIILVTIDRIGRIYPIAASNLVTGAACLLMIFIPHELHWLNVTLACLGRMGATIVLQMVCLVNAELYPTFIRNLGMMVCSALCDLGGIFTPFMVFRLMEVWQALPLILFGVLGLTAGAMTLLLPETKGVALPETIEEAENLGRRKSKAKENTIYLQVQTGKSSST
;
A
#
# COMPACT_ATOMS: atom_id res chain seq x y z
N MET A 1 2.19 -14.66 -5.77
CA MET A 1 1.49 -15.67 -6.60
C MET A 1 2.13 -17.02 -6.34
N HIS A 2 1.34 -18.03 -6.03
CA HIS A 2 1.80 -19.43 -6.06
C HIS A 2 1.98 -19.80 -7.55
N VAL A 3 3.17 -19.53 -8.10
CA VAL A 3 3.48 -19.87 -9.48
C VAL A 3 3.51 -21.40 -9.57
N GLY A 4 2.54 -22.01 -10.25
CA GLY A 4 2.38 -23.46 -10.34
C GLY A 4 1.16 -24.09 -9.63
N ALA A 5 0.28 -23.30 -8.99
CA ALA A 5 -1.00 -23.83 -8.47
C ALA A 5 -2.05 -24.03 -9.59
N THR A 6 -1.91 -23.31 -10.70
CA THR A 6 -2.61 -23.55 -11.96
C THR A 6 -1.82 -24.63 -12.70
N GLY A 7 -2.24 -25.89 -12.62
CA GLY A 7 -1.57 -27.03 -13.29
C GLY A 7 -1.57 -26.98 -14.84
N ALA A 8 -1.63 -25.79 -15.45
CA ALA A 8 -1.93 -25.52 -16.85
C ALA A 8 -0.80 -24.81 -17.62
N ASN A 9 0.44 -24.75 -17.09
CA ASN A 9 1.71 -24.23 -17.65
C ASN A 9 2.24 -22.93 -17.01
N LEU A 10 3.42 -23.01 -16.38
CA LEU A 10 4.20 -21.88 -15.81
C LEU A 10 4.34 -20.68 -16.77
N TYR A 11 4.51 -20.95 -18.07
CA TYR A 11 4.66 -19.91 -19.10
C TYR A 11 3.45 -18.97 -19.19
N LEU A 12 2.23 -19.48 -18.98
CA LEU A 12 1.02 -18.66 -19.02
C LEU A 12 0.94 -17.74 -17.80
N ASP A 13 1.29 -18.22 -16.60
CA ASP A 13 1.33 -17.39 -15.39
C ASP A 13 2.34 -16.24 -15.52
N PHE A 14 3.51 -16.50 -16.11
CA PHE A 14 4.50 -15.47 -16.44
C PHE A 14 4.00 -14.50 -17.50
N PHE A 15 3.30 -15.00 -18.53
CA PHE A 15 2.72 -14.14 -19.55
C PHE A 15 1.66 -13.19 -18.96
N TYR A 16 0.73 -13.71 -18.17
CA TYR A 16 -0.27 -12.90 -17.46
C TYR A 16 0.38 -11.91 -16.50
N SER A 17 1.44 -12.32 -15.80
CA SER A 17 2.23 -11.42 -14.96
C SER A 17 2.73 -10.20 -15.70
N SER A 18 3.48 -10.41 -16.78
CA SER A 18 4.09 -9.33 -17.55
C SER A 18 3.04 -8.49 -18.26
N LEU A 19 1.95 -9.13 -18.73
CA LEU A 19 0.84 -8.41 -19.37
C LEU A 19 0.17 -7.42 -18.41
N VAL A 20 0.07 -7.76 -17.12
CA VAL A 20 -0.55 -6.92 -16.08
C VAL A 20 0.31 -5.70 -15.69
N GLU A 21 1.62 -5.69 -16.00
CA GLU A 21 2.48 -4.54 -15.71
C GLU A 21 2.20 -3.33 -16.62
N PHE A 22 1.87 -3.55 -17.89
CA PHE A 22 1.52 -2.48 -18.83
C PHE A 22 0.29 -1.65 -18.41
N PRO A 23 -0.87 -2.26 -18.09
CA PRO A 23 -2.03 -1.50 -17.62
C PRO A 23 -1.78 -0.88 -16.25
N ALA A 24 -0.99 -1.51 -15.38
CA ALA A 24 -0.59 -0.92 -14.11
C ALA A 24 0.16 0.41 -14.33
N ALA A 25 1.15 0.42 -15.23
CA ALA A 25 1.90 1.64 -15.59
C ALA A 25 0.98 2.73 -16.16
N PHE A 26 0.04 2.36 -17.04
CA PHE A 26 -0.92 3.31 -17.60
C PHE A 26 -1.83 3.93 -16.53
N ILE A 27 -2.34 3.11 -15.59
CA ILE A 27 -3.18 3.58 -14.48
C ILE A 27 -2.39 4.56 -13.60
N ILE A 28 -1.12 4.30 -13.33
CA ILE A 28 -0.25 5.20 -12.56
C ILE A 28 -0.16 6.56 -13.23
N LEU A 29 0.16 6.60 -14.54
CA LEU A 29 0.28 7.84 -15.31
C LEU A 29 -1.01 8.65 -15.34
N VAL A 30 -2.16 7.99 -15.49
CA VAL A 30 -3.46 8.70 -15.48
C VAL A 30 -3.80 9.22 -14.08
N THR A 31 -3.45 8.45 -13.04
CA THR A 31 -3.89 8.76 -11.68
C THR A 31 -3.02 9.80 -11.00
N ILE A 32 -1.71 9.85 -11.32
CA ILE A 32 -0.78 10.82 -10.75
C ILE A 32 -1.17 12.27 -11.07
N ASP A 33 -1.69 12.53 -12.28
CA ASP A 33 -2.07 13.87 -12.73
C ASP A 33 -3.45 14.32 -12.21
N ARG A 34 -4.38 13.38 -11.94
CA ARG A 34 -5.78 13.75 -11.60
C ARG A 34 -6.12 13.80 -10.12
N ILE A 35 -5.64 12.85 -9.31
CA ILE A 35 -6.24 12.57 -7.99
C ILE A 35 -5.30 12.94 -6.84
N GLY A 36 -3.98 12.94 -7.06
CA GLY A 36 -2.96 13.08 -6.03
C GLY A 36 -2.23 11.76 -5.78
N ARG A 37 -1.21 11.76 -4.92
CA ARG A 37 -0.27 10.64 -4.77
C ARG A 37 -0.65 9.58 -3.73
N ILE A 38 -1.33 9.94 -2.66
CA ILE A 38 -1.63 9.02 -1.54
C ILE A 38 -2.94 8.26 -1.76
N TYR A 39 -3.98 8.90 -2.28
CA TYR A 39 -5.24 8.24 -2.65
C TYR A 39 -5.11 7.02 -3.57
N PRO A 40 -4.35 7.05 -4.70
CA PRO A 40 -4.17 5.86 -5.52
C PRO A 40 -3.49 4.72 -4.77
N ILE A 41 -2.49 5.02 -3.94
CA ILE A 41 -1.78 4.01 -3.16
C ILE A 41 -2.76 3.33 -2.19
N ALA A 42 -3.56 4.10 -1.46
CA ALA A 42 -4.53 3.54 -0.54
C ALA A 42 -5.63 2.75 -1.26
N ALA A 43 -6.17 3.27 -2.35
CA ALA A 43 -7.20 2.61 -3.15
C ALA A 43 -6.69 1.29 -3.73
N SER A 44 -5.49 1.27 -4.32
CA SER A 44 -4.88 0.06 -4.87
C SER A 44 -4.58 -0.98 -3.79
N ASN A 45 -4.15 -0.56 -2.60
CA ASN A 45 -3.90 -1.47 -1.49
C ASN A 45 -5.21 -2.07 -0.92
N LEU A 46 -6.26 -1.27 -0.83
CA LEU A 46 -7.61 -1.75 -0.46
C LEU A 46 -8.17 -2.72 -1.50
N VAL A 47 -8.05 -2.41 -2.79
CA VAL A 47 -8.48 -3.32 -3.88
C VAL A 47 -7.70 -4.62 -3.83
N THR A 48 -6.38 -4.57 -3.58
CA THR A 48 -5.53 -5.76 -3.44
C THR A 48 -5.98 -6.61 -2.25
N GLY A 49 -6.18 -6.00 -1.07
CA GLY A 49 -6.66 -6.70 0.12
C GLY A 49 -8.05 -7.32 -0.07
N ALA A 50 -8.97 -6.57 -0.69
CA ALA A 50 -10.31 -7.06 -1.03
C ALA A 50 -10.27 -8.22 -2.03
N ALA A 51 -9.43 -8.13 -3.07
CA ALA A 51 -9.24 -9.22 -4.03
C ALA A 51 -8.73 -10.50 -3.36
N CYS A 52 -7.78 -10.38 -2.42
CA CYS A 52 -7.29 -11.52 -1.63
C CYS A 52 -8.39 -12.15 -0.76
N LEU A 53 -9.29 -11.36 -0.18
CA LEU A 53 -10.40 -11.88 0.62
C LEU A 53 -11.48 -12.53 -0.25
N LEU A 54 -11.80 -11.93 -1.40
CA LEU A 54 -12.78 -12.48 -2.33
C LEU A 54 -12.35 -13.84 -2.89
N MET A 55 -11.04 -14.06 -3.04
CA MET A 55 -10.48 -15.32 -3.51
C MET A 55 -10.83 -16.51 -2.60
N ILE A 56 -11.11 -16.26 -1.31
CA ILE A 56 -11.50 -17.30 -0.34
C ILE A 56 -12.93 -17.80 -0.58
N PHE A 57 -13.82 -16.91 -1.02
CA PHE A 57 -15.24 -17.24 -1.23
C PHE A 57 -15.48 -17.97 -2.56
N ILE A 58 -14.49 -17.97 -3.46
CA ILE A 58 -14.62 -18.53 -4.80
C ILE A 58 -14.14 -19.98 -4.80
N PRO A 59 -15.00 -20.96 -5.14
CA PRO A 59 -14.59 -22.35 -5.24
C PRO A 59 -13.60 -22.58 -6.41
N HIS A 60 -12.72 -23.56 -6.24
CA HIS A 60 -11.64 -23.92 -7.18
C HIS A 60 -12.11 -24.29 -8.59
N GLU A 61 -13.41 -24.53 -8.81
CA GLU A 61 -13.97 -24.90 -10.11
C GLU A 61 -13.95 -23.74 -11.13
N LEU A 62 -13.94 -22.48 -10.65
CA LEU A 62 -13.87 -21.30 -11.51
C LEU A 62 -12.42 -20.84 -11.69
N HIS A 63 -11.68 -21.55 -12.53
CA HIS A 63 -10.28 -21.23 -12.83
C HIS A 63 -10.09 -19.80 -13.34
N TRP A 64 -10.94 -19.36 -14.28
CA TRP A 64 -10.90 -18.01 -14.85
C TRP A 64 -11.05 -16.93 -13.79
N LEU A 65 -11.96 -17.12 -12.82
CA LEU A 65 -12.21 -16.13 -11.77
C LEU A 65 -11.01 -16.01 -10.83
N ASN A 66 -10.40 -17.14 -10.44
CA ASN A 66 -9.16 -17.14 -9.66
C ASN A 66 -8.02 -16.42 -10.38
N VAL A 67 -7.85 -16.64 -11.69
CA VAL A 67 -6.83 -15.95 -12.50
C VAL A 67 -7.08 -14.44 -12.54
N THR A 68 -8.34 -14.00 -12.70
CA THR A 68 -8.67 -12.57 -12.72
C THR A 68 -8.41 -11.89 -11.38
N LEU A 69 -8.78 -12.52 -10.26
CA LEU A 69 -8.49 -11.99 -8.92
C LEU A 69 -6.99 -11.96 -8.62
N ALA A 70 -6.26 -13.00 -9.01
CA ALA A 70 -4.81 -13.03 -8.86
C ALA A 70 -4.13 -11.94 -9.69
N CYS A 71 -4.59 -11.70 -10.93
CA CYS A 71 -4.13 -10.58 -11.75
C CYS A 71 -4.47 -9.23 -11.10
N LEU A 72 -5.68 -9.07 -10.56
CA LEU A 72 -6.11 -7.83 -9.91
C LEU A 72 -5.27 -7.51 -8.67
N GLY A 73 -5.01 -8.51 -7.83
CA GLY A 73 -4.14 -8.37 -6.66
C GLY A 73 -2.69 -8.05 -7.06
N ARG A 74 -2.18 -8.69 -8.12
CA ARG A 74 -0.84 -8.40 -8.64
C ARG A 74 -0.73 -6.98 -9.18
N MET A 75 -1.71 -6.56 -9.98
CA MET A 75 -1.79 -5.21 -10.53
C MET A 75 -1.76 -4.16 -9.42
N GLY A 76 -2.60 -4.33 -8.39
CA GLY A 76 -2.66 -3.40 -7.28
C GLY A 76 -1.36 -3.34 -6.47
N ALA A 77 -0.71 -4.48 -6.22
CA ALA A 77 0.60 -4.53 -5.58
C ALA A 77 1.69 -3.80 -6.39
N THR A 78 1.73 -4.02 -7.71
CA THR A 78 2.67 -3.32 -8.62
C THR A 78 2.43 -1.81 -8.60
N ILE A 79 1.17 -1.37 -8.65
CA ILE A 79 0.82 0.06 -8.58
C ILE A 79 1.31 0.69 -7.28
N VAL A 80 1.07 0.03 -6.14
CA VAL A 80 1.52 0.51 -4.83
C VAL A 80 3.04 0.64 -4.79
N LEU A 81 3.77 -0.40 -5.20
CA LEU A 81 5.23 -0.40 -5.15
C LEU A 81 5.82 0.71 -6.05
N GLN A 82 5.30 0.85 -7.27
CA GLN A 82 5.80 1.84 -8.21
C GLN A 82 5.45 3.27 -7.79
N MET A 83 4.25 3.49 -7.25
CA MET A 83 3.87 4.79 -6.68
C MET A 83 4.72 5.15 -5.46
N VAL A 84 5.02 4.20 -4.56
CA VAL A 84 5.90 4.46 -3.41
C VAL A 84 7.31 4.84 -3.89
N CYS A 85 7.85 4.15 -4.91
CA CYS A 85 9.12 4.52 -5.53
C CYS A 85 9.08 5.91 -6.17
N LEU A 86 8.01 6.27 -6.89
CA LEU A 86 7.83 7.60 -7.47
C LEU A 86 7.74 8.67 -6.38
N VAL A 87 6.98 8.41 -5.32
CA VAL A 87 6.84 9.33 -4.18
C VAL A 87 8.19 9.58 -3.52
N ASN A 88 8.95 8.52 -3.26
CA ASN A 88 10.31 8.62 -2.74
C ASN A 88 11.25 9.39 -3.69
N ALA A 89 11.05 9.27 -5.01
CA ALA A 89 11.90 9.93 -6.00
C ALA A 89 11.69 11.46 -6.07
N GLU A 90 10.49 11.94 -5.78
CA GLU A 90 10.18 13.38 -5.76
C GLU A 90 10.31 14.01 -4.37
N LEU A 91 10.22 13.22 -3.28
CA LEU A 91 10.26 13.73 -1.91
C LEU A 91 11.69 13.87 -1.36
N TYR A 92 12.63 13.01 -1.77
CA TYR A 92 13.96 12.95 -1.17
C TYR A 92 15.07 13.49 -2.09
N PRO A 93 16.00 14.32 -1.57
CA PRO A 93 17.20 14.70 -2.31
C PRO A 93 18.07 13.46 -2.61
N THR A 94 18.88 13.54 -3.66
CA THR A 94 19.52 12.40 -4.35
C THR A 94 20.25 11.42 -3.45
N PHE A 95 20.81 11.90 -2.32
CA PHE A 95 21.52 11.09 -1.32
C PHE A 95 20.60 10.18 -0.48
N ILE A 96 19.42 10.65 -0.08
CA ILE A 96 18.51 9.89 0.80
C ILE A 96 17.54 9.02 -0.01
N ARG A 97 17.30 9.37 -1.27
CA ARG A 97 16.44 8.60 -2.18
C ARG A 97 16.92 7.16 -2.35
N ASN A 98 18.22 6.96 -2.56
CA ASN A 98 18.77 5.61 -2.75
C ASN A 98 18.62 4.76 -1.48
N LEU A 99 18.82 5.37 -0.31
CA LEU A 99 18.62 4.70 0.99
C LEU A 99 17.15 4.30 1.19
N GLY A 100 16.20 5.21 0.93
CA GLY A 100 14.77 4.92 1.06
C GLY A 100 14.30 3.79 0.13
N MET A 101 14.77 3.79 -1.12
CA MET A 101 14.51 2.72 -2.09
C MET A 101 15.09 1.37 -1.61
N MET A 102 16.33 1.34 -1.11
CA MET A 102 16.95 0.11 -0.60
C MET A 102 16.20 -0.45 0.61
N VAL A 103 15.77 0.40 1.54
CA VAL A 103 14.98 -0.04 2.72
C VAL A 103 13.63 -0.59 2.28
N CYS A 104 12.94 0.08 1.35
CA CYS A 104 11.68 -0.40 0.81
C CYS A 104 11.82 -1.77 0.14
N SER A 105 12.85 -1.95 -0.70
CA SER A 105 13.13 -3.24 -1.34
C SER A 105 13.47 -4.32 -0.32
N ALA A 106 14.32 -4.02 0.68
CA ALA A 106 14.65 -4.97 1.73
C ALA A 106 13.42 -5.42 2.52
N LEU A 107 12.48 -4.51 2.81
CA LEU A 107 11.20 -4.85 3.45
C LEU A 107 10.31 -5.72 2.56
N CYS A 108 10.29 -5.47 1.25
CA CYS A 108 9.58 -6.33 0.29
C CYS A 108 10.18 -7.74 0.24
N ASP A 109 11.50 -7.84 0.21
CA ASP A 109 12.22 -9.13 0.20
C ASP A 109 11.98 -9.90 1.50
N LEU A 110 11.99 -9.22 2.66
CA LEU A 110 11.60 -9.82 3.93
C LEU A 110 10.17 -10.35 3.88
N GLY A 111 9.22 -9.60 3.33
CA GLY A 111 7.85 -10.06 3.10
C GLY A 111 7.80 -11.32 2.22
N GLY A 112 8.61 -11.37 1.17
CA GLY A 112 8.79 -12.53 0.31
C GLY A 112 9.33 -13.76 1.03
N ILE A 113 10.25 -13.57 1.98
CA ILE A 113 10.78 -14.65 2.84
C ILE A 113 9.71 -15.13 3.82
N PHE A 114 9.00 -14.22 4.50
CA PHE A 114 7.96 -14.58 5.48
C PHE A 114 6.75 -15.28 4.84
N THR A 115 6.44 -14.97 3.59
CA THR A 115 5.27 -15.50 2.86
C THR A 115 5.21 -17.04 2.85
N PRO A 116 6.21 -17.78 2.33
CA PRO A 116 6.20 -19.24 2.35
C PRO A 116 6.21 -19.80 3.77
N PHE A 117 6.96 -19.20 4.72
CA PHE A 117 6.95 -19.65 6.12
C PHE A 117 5.56 -19.60 6.74
N MET A 118 4.82 -18.51 6.52
CA MET A 118 3.44 -18.41 6.96
C MET A 118 2.55 -19.42 6.25
N VAL A 119 2.64 -19.54 4.92
CA VAL A 119 1.78 -20.41 4.13
C VAL A 119 1.98 -21.89 4.49
N PHE A 120 3.22 -22.37 4.59
CA PHE A 120 3.51 -23.76 4.94
C PHE A 120 2.97 -24.13 6.33
N ARG A 121 3.12 -23.25 7.32
CA ARG A 121 2.65 -23.52 8.70
C ARG A 121 1.15 -23.36 8.88
N LEU A 122 0.52 -22.44 8.14
CA LEU A 122 -0.93 -22.23 8.23
C LEU A 122 -1.73 -23.23 7.40
N MET A 123 -1.20 -23.72 6.27
CA MET A 123 -1.88 -24.73 5.45
C MET A 123 -2.11 -26.03 6.22
N GLU A 124 -1.25 -26.38 7.18
CA GLU A 124 -1.43 -27.55 8.06
C GLU A 124 -2.63 -27.41 9.01
N VAL A 125 -3.03 -26.18 9.34
CA VAL A 125 -4.15 -25.92 10.25
C VAL A 125 -5.44 -25.66 9.46
N TRP A 126 -5.39 -24.76 8.46
CA TRP A 126 -6.54 -24.38 7.64
C TRP A 126 -6.09 -23.75 6.31
N GLN A 127 -6.52 -24.32 5.19
CA GLN A 127 -6.13 -23.87 3.84
C GLN A 127 -6.51 -22.41 3.54
N ALA A 128 -7.58 -21.88 4.15
CA ALA A 128 -8.03 -20.50 3.92
C ALA A 128 -7.31 -19.45 4.78
N LEU A 129 -6.62 -19.86 5.85
CA LEU A 129 -6.04 -18.95 6.84
C LEU A 129 -4.95 -18.01 6.29
N PRO A 130 -4.03 -18.45 5.41
CA PRO A 130 -3.02 -17.56 4.84
C PRO A 130 -3.62 -16.41 4.04
N LEU A 131 -4.65 -16.71 3.22
CA LEU A 131 -5.34 -15.73 2.39
C LEU A 131 -6.05 -14.66 3.22
N ILE A 132 -6.69 -15.06 4.33
CA ILE A 132 -7.31 -14.13 5.28
C ILE A 132 -6.25 -13.19 5.86
N LEU A 133 -5.10 -13.74 6.26
CA LEU A 133 -4.00 -12.97 6.84
C LEU A 133 -3.45 -11.94 5.85
N PHE A 134 -3.17 -12.33 4.60
CA PHE A 134 -2.73 -11.39 3.56
C PHE A 134 -3.79 -10.33 3.23
N GLY A 135 -5.07 -10.72 3.19
CA GLY A 135 -6.18 -9.78 2.97
C GLY A 135 -6.31 -8.75 4.08
N VAL A 136 -6.27 -9.17 5.34
CA VAL A 136 -6.34 -8.28 6.52
C VAL A 136 -5.11 -7.38 6.62
N LEU A 137 -3.91 -7.91 6.37
CA LEU A 137 -2.69 -7.10 6.33
C LEU A 137 -2.75 -6.05 5.22
N GLY A 138 -3.23 -6.40 4.02
CA GLY A 138 -3.43 -5.45 2.93
C GLY A 138 -4.46 -4.36 3.26
N LEU A 139 -5.60 -4.74 3.85
CA LEU A 139 -6.64 -3.78 4.25
C LEU A 139 -6.18 -2.85 5.36
N THR A 140 -5.50 -3.37 6.39
CA THR A 140 -4.97 -2.56 7.48
C THR A 140 -3.88 -1.61 7.00
N ALA A 141 -3.00 -2.07 6.10
CA ALA A 141 -2.00 -1.22 5.45
C ALA A 141 -2.66 -0.12 4.59
N GLY A 142 -3.72 -0.44 3.84
CA GLY A 142 -4.48 0.53 3.05
C GLY A 142 -5.20 1.55 3.93
N ALA A 143 -5.83 1.10 5.01
CA ALA A 143 -6.46 1.95 6.01
C ALA A 143 -5.45 2.86 6.72
N MET A 144 -4.26 2.34 7.05
CA MET A 144 -3.17 3.14 7.63
C MET A 144 -2.67 4.19 6.65
N THR A 145 -2.62 3.86 5.35
CA THR A 145 -2.26 4.80 4.28
C THR A 145 -3.31 5.90 4.11
N LEU A 146 -4.60 5.58 4.31
CA LEU A 146 -5.68 6.57 4.40
C LEU A 146 -5.62 7.44 5.66
N LEU A 147 -5.11 6.89 6.77
CA LEU A 147 -4.93 7.62 8.02
C LEU A 147 -3.75 8.59 7.96
N LEU A 148 -2.80 8.38 7.04
CA LEU A 148 -1.76 9.36 6.72
C LEU A 148 -2.44 10.58 6.08
N PRO A 149 -2.46 11.75 6.76
CA PRO A 149 -3.06 12.95 6.19
C PRO A 149 -2.37 13.26 4.88
N GLU A 150 -3.18 13.41 3.84
CA GLU A 150 -2.79 13.82 2.48
C GLU A 150 -1.60 14.79 2.51
N THR A 151 -0.54 14.45 1.79
CA THR A 151 0.55 15.37 1.42
C THR A 151 0.08 16.40 0.37
N LYS A 152 -1.21 16.73 0.34
CA LYS A 152 -1.81 17.70 -0.58
C LYS A 152 -2.00 19.02 0.18
N GLY A 153 -1.14 19.99 -0.14
CA GLY A 153 -1.24 21.36 0.39
C GLY A 153 -0.06 21.84 1.23
N VAL A 154 1.02 21.08 1.35
CA VAL A 154 2.30 21.60 1.84
C VAL A 154 3.24 21.64 0.64
N ALA A 155 3.62 22.84 0.20
CA ALA A 155 4.78 23.00 -0.69
C ALA A 155 5.94 22.25 -0.03
N LEU A 156 6.41 21.20 -0.69
CA LEU A 156 7.36 20.27 -0.10
C LEU A 156 8.64 21.06 0.20
N PRO A 157 9.05 21.11 1.47
CA PRO A 157 10.24 21.84 1.85
C PRO A 157 11.47 21.26 1.16
N GLU A 158 12.22 22.09 0.43
CA GLU A 158 13.36 21.65 -0.37
C GLU A 158 14.58 21.25 0.50
N THR A 159 14.48 21.38 1.82
CA THR A 159 15.54 21.10 2.78
C THR A 159 15.05 20.45 4.08
N ILE A 160 15.89 19.59 4.68
CA ILE A 160 15.63 18.86 5.94
C ILE A 160 15.22 19.80 7.09
N GLU A 161 15.72 21.03 7.08
CA GLU A 161 15.47 22.08 8.08
C GLU A 161 14.03 22.64 8.01
N GLU A 162 13.42 22.70 6.83
CA GLU A 162 12.03 23.11 6.69
C GLU A 162 11.04 21.95 7.02
N ALA A 163 11.44 20.69 6.83
CA ALA A 163 10.66 19.53 7.28
C ALA A 163 10.57 19.50 8.83
N GLU A 164 11.66 19.84 9.53
CA GLU A 164 11.68 19.96 10.99
C GLU A 164 10.81 21.13 11.49
N ASN A 165 10.80 22.25 10.75
CA ASN A 165 9.97 23.42 11.07
C ASN A 165 8.47 23.20 10.82
N LEU A 166 8.09 22.36 9.84
CA LEU A 166 6.70 21.92 9.64
C LEU A 166 6.20 21.01 10.76
N GLY A 167 7.08 20.12 11.27
CA GLY A 167 6.82 19.34 12.48
C GLY A 167 6.57 20.24 13.69
N ARG A 168 7.42 21.26 13.90
CA ARG A 168 7.25 22.27 14.97
C ARG A 168 6.00 23.12 14.80
N ARG A 169 5.63 23.53 13.58
CA ARG A 169 4.39 24.30 13.32
C ARG A 169 3.13 23.49 13.58
N LYS A 170 3.08 22.21 13.16
CA LYS A 170 1.96 21.31 13.48
C LYS A 170 1.87 21.03 14.98
N SER A 171 3.01 20.89 15.68
CA SER A 171 3.04 20.77 17.14
C SER A 171 2.49 22.02 17.83
N LYS A 172 2.95 23.22 17.45
CA LYS A 172 2.46 24.50 18.01
C LYS A 172 0.99 24.79 17.71
N ALA A 173 0.50 24.44 16.52
CA ALA A 173 -0.91 24.61 16.16
C ALA A 173 -1.83 23.67 16.96
N LYS A 174 -1.37 22.43 17.20
CA LYS A 174 -2.08 21.46 18.05
C LYS A 174 -2.08 21.90 19.52
N GLU A 175 -0.98 22.46 20.01
CA GLU A 175 -0.88 23.06 21.35
C GLU A 175 -1.85 24.23 21.52
N ASN A 176 -1.84 25.21 20.59
CA ASN A 176 -2.73 26.38 20.65
C ASN A 176 -4.22 26.01 20.56
N THR A 177 -4.57 24.98 19.79
CA THR A 177 -5.95 24.49 19.71
C THR A 177 -6.41 23.86 21.03
N ILE A 178 -5.51 23.14 21.72
CA ILE A 178 -5.79 22.56 23.04
C ILE A 178 -5.96 23.68 24.09
N TYR A 179 -5.11 24.71 24.07
CA TYR A 179 -5.26 25.85 25.01
C TYR A 179 -6.59 26.60 24.82
N LEU A 180 -7.01 26.82 23.57
CA LEU A 180 -8.29 27.47 23.27
C LEU A 180 -9.48 26.65 23.78
N GLN A 181 -9.46 25.33 23.60
CA GLN A 181 -10.50 24.42 24.10
C GLN A 181 -10.58 24.43 25.64
N VAL A 182 -9.44 24.47 26.33
CA VAL A 182 -9.38 24.56 27.80
C VAL A 182 -9.90 25.91 28.31
N GLN A 183 -9.65 27.01 27.61
CA GLN A 183 -10.19 28.34 27.98
C GLN A 183 -11.71 28.43 27.78
N THR A 184 -12.25 27.91 26.66
CA THR A 184 -13.71 27.89 26.44
C THR A 184 -14.44 26.94 27.39
N GLY A 185 -13.82 25.83 27.80
CA GLY A 185 -14.39 24.92 28.80
C GLY A 185 -14.48 25.52 30.20
N LYS A 186 -13.58 26.45 30.55
CA LYS A 186 -13.56 27.12 31.87
C LYS A 186 -14.51 28.33 31.93
N SER A 187 -14.83 28.94 30.79
CA SER A 187 -15.76 30.09 30.69
C SER A 187 -17.24 29.68 30.67
N SER A 188 -17.56 28.40 30.48
CA SER A 188 -18.94 27.87 30.47
C SER A 188 -19.42 27.38 31.85
N SER A 189 -18.53 27.38 32.85
CA SER A 189 -18.80 26.83 34.19
C SER A 189 -18.78 27.88 35.31
N THR A 190 -18.95 29.16 34.97
CA THR A 190 -19.19 30.26 35.92
C THR A 190 -20.48 30.96 35.53
#